data_AF-A0A831LQF3-F1
#
_entry.id   AF-A0A831LQF3-F1
#
_cell.length_a   1.000
_cell.length_b   1.000
_cell.length_c   1.000
_cell.angle_alpha   90.00
_cell.angle_beta   90.00
_cell.angle_gamma   90.00
#
_symmetry.space_group_name_H-M   'P 1'
#
loop_
_entity.id
_entity.type
_entity.pdbx_description
1 polymer ?
#
loop_
_entity_poly.entity_id
_entity_poly.type
_entity_poly.pdbx_seq_one_letter_code
_entity_poly.pdbx_strand_id
1 'polypeptide(L)'
;PVEAAHRAPGERLNYSDVSLDAVVEAVRDLSARIDASDEIGGLLHGLDGGFVRPGPSGLVTRGKPEVLPTGRNFYSLDPFRVPTPAAWRVGSRLADLLLSRYLDEEGAYPENVAMYWMASDIMWADGEQCAQVLALLGCEPVWREGRVRSFTIVPVEDLGRPRIDVTIRTSGILRDNFYSCIELIDDAVRAVAALDEPEEMNYVRKHTRASGSTDRIFGSRPGTYGNGVSLAVYASAWKDEAEIADVFLRWNGYAYGRGRYGAASEEGLSSQLSSVAMTFNKTATDEYDLLGCCCYFGTHGGLTAAARTLGGRDVPAYYGDTRDADRVAIRSLADEVRRVARTKLLNPKWIEGMRRHGYKGAGDIARRVGTVYGWEATTGEVDDRIFDEITRTFVLDPEMKRFFEEENPWAFEEIGRRLLEAYGRGLWKPDDDVIDGLKEAYLEAEGWMEDSMGSSGEVQGGAIHAISLADLDEWRKNDRK
;
A
#
# COMPACT_ATOMS: atom_id res chain seq x y z
N PRO A 1 -5.99 37.73 -7.67
CA PRO A 1 -6.64 36.72 -6.80
C PRO A 1 -8.12 36.49 -7.16
N VAL A 2 -8.96 37.52 -7.10
CA VAL A 2 -10.40 37.45 -7.46
C VAL A 2 -10.59 37.13 -8.94
N GLU A 3 -9.82 37.78 -9.82
CA GLU A 3 -9.88 37.54 -11.27
C GLU A 3 -9.38 36.13 -11.68
N ALA A 4 -8.50 35.53 -10.87
CA ALA A 4 -8.03 34.16 -11.07
C ALA A 4 -9.07 33.13 -10.56
N ALA A 5 -9.77 33.46 -9.47
CA ALA A 5 -10.85 32.63 -8.92
C ALA A 5 -12.05 32.51 -9.88
N HIS A 6 -12.30 33.51 -10.74
CA HIS A 6 -13.38 33.48 -11.72
C HIS A 6 -13.08 32.67 -12.99
N ARG A 7 -11.82 32.34 -13.28
CA ARG A 7 -11.44 31.71 -14.57
C ARG A 7 -11.44 30.17 -14.54
N ALA A 8 -11.58 29.52 -13.37
CA ALA A 8 -11.43 28.06 -13.25
C ALA A 8 -12.72 27.26 -12.92
N PRO A 9 -13.66 27.77 -12.10
CA PRO A 9 -14.97 27.15 -11.94
C PRO A 9 -16.06 28.07 -12.52
N GLY A 10 -16.81 27.64 -13.54
CA GLY A 10 -18.00 28.36 -13.99
C GLY A 10 -19.12 28.34 -12.94
N GLU A 11 -20.33 27.91 -13.32
CA GLU A 11 -21.52 27.79 -12.45
C GLU A 11 -21.38 26.86 -11.21
N ARG A 12 -20.19 26.33 -10.94
CA ARG A 12 -19.86 25.48 -9.78
C ARG A 12 -19.36 26.28 -8.57
N LEU A 13 -19.48 27.61 -8.58
CA LEU A 13 -19.34 28.43 -7.38
C LEU A 13 -20.51 28.11 -6.44
N ASN A 14 -20.36 27.02 -5.69
CA ASN A 14 -21.09 26.84 -4.46
C ASN A 14 -20.59 27.95 -3.55
N TYR A 15 -21.45 28.92 -3.24
CA TYR A 15 -21.17 29.93 -2.22
C TYR A 15 -21.07 29.20 -0.89
N SER A 16 -19.88 28.65 -0.60
CA SER A 16 -19.59 28.16 0.73
C SER A 16 -19.76 29.32 1.70
N ASP A 17 -20.38 29.10 2.85
CA ASP A 17 -20.45 30.05 3.97
C ASP A 17 -19.05 30.43 4.54
N VAL A 18 -17.97 30.00 3.89
CA VAL A 18 -16.60 30.33 4.22
C VAL A 18 -16.26 31.70 3.62
N SER A 19 -16.06 32.69 4.48
CA SER A 19 -15.57 34.00 4.06
C SER A 19 -14.24 33.89 3.30
N LEU A 20 -14.12 34.58 2.16
CA LEU A 20 -12.85 34.70 1.45
C LEU A 20 -11.72 35.23 2.34
N ASP A 21 -12.06 36.09 3.32
CA ASP A 21 -11.09 36.60 4.30
C ASP A 21 -10.52 35.47 5.15
N ALA A 22 -11.36 34.52 5.60
CA ALA A 22 -10.92 33.37 6.37
C ALA A 22 -10.00 32.44 5.55
N VAL A 23 -10.27 32.27 4.25
CA VAL A 23 -9.38 31.52 3.35
C VAL A 23 -8.04 32.23 3.20
N VAL A 24 -8.04 33.55 2.99
CA VAL A 24 -6.81 34.35 2.87
C VAL A 24 -5.98 34.30 4.15
N GLU A 25 -6.62 34.39 5.32
CA GLU A 25 -5.95 34.24 6.62
C GLU A 25 -5.32 32.85 6.78
N ALA A 26 -6.04 31.78 6.44
CA ALA A 26 -5.51 30.42 6.49
C ALA A 26 -4.31 30.21 5.56
N VAL A 27 -4.36 30.75 4.33
CA VAL A 27 -3.24 30.68 3.38
C VAL A 27 -2.02 31.44 3.89
N ARG A 28 -2.22 32.63 4.49
CA ARG A 28 -1.13 33.40 5.09
C ARG A 28 -0.51 32.70 6.28
N ASP A 29 -1.32 32.11 7.16
CA ASP A 29 -0.83 31.32 8.30
C ASP A 29 -0.01 30.12 7.82
N LEU A 30 -0.52 29.36 6.83
CA LEU A 30 0.20 28.24 6.23
C LEU A 30 1.54 28.68 5.63
N SER A 31 1.57 29.75 4.82
CA SER A 31 2.80 30.28 4.24
C SER A 31 3.81 30.64 5.33
N ALA A 32 3.37 31.36 6.36
CA ALA A 32 4.24 31.76 7.47
C ALA A 32 4.81 30.56 8.23
N ARG A 33 4.04 29.48 8.40
CA ARG A 33 4.53 28.23 9.02
C ARG A 33 5.52 27.49 8.15
N ILE A 34 5.34 27.49 6.83
CA ILE A 34 6.31 26.93 5.89
C ILE A 34 7.62 27.71 6.00
N ASP A 35 7.57 29.04 5.92
CA ASP A 35 8.73 29.92 6.00
C ASP A 35 9.45 29.82 7.36
N ALA A 36 8.73 29.48 8.43
CA ALA A 36 9.28 29.28 9.78
C ALA A 36 9.93 27.89 10.00
N SER A 37 9.95 27.02 8.98
CA SER A 37 10.56 25.69 9.08
C SER A 37 12.08 25.77 9.10
N ASP A 38 12.72 25.13 10.09
CA ASP A 38 14.18 25.16 10.27
C ASP A 38 14.72 23.77 10.64
N GLU A 39 14.86 22.91 9.63
CA GLU A 39 15.31 21.53 9.80
C GLU A 39 16.79 21.44 10.18
N ILE A 40 17.64 22.28 9.58
CA ILE A 40 19.08 22.29 9.88
C ILE A 40 19.31 22.86 11.27
N GLY A 41 18.66 23.96 11.65
CA GLY A 41 18.76 24.50 12.99
C GLY A 41 18.24 23.53 14.06
N GLY A 42 17.12 22.85 13.79
CA GLY A 42 16.59 21.79 14.66
C GLY A 42 17.59 20.64 14.86
N LEU A 43 18.24 20.18 13.77
CA LEU A 43 19.29 19.16 13.82
C LEU A 43 20.50 19.62 14.65
N LEU A 44 21.03 20.82 14.37
CA LEU A 44 22.20 21.36 15.07
C LEU A 44 21.92 21.57 16.56
N HIS A 45 20.72 22.05 16.91
CA HIS A 45 20.31 22.19 18.30
C HIS A 45 20.25 20.85 19.03
N GLY A 46 19.74 19.80 18.37
CA GLY A 46 19.73 18.45 18.93
C GLY A 46 21.14 17.88 19.13
N LEU A 47 22.06 18.11 18.18
CA LEU A 47 23.46 17.71 18.28
C LEU A 47 24.21 18.43 19.42
N ASP A 48 23.82 19.65 19.75
CA ASP A 48 24.32 20.41 20.90
C ASP A 48 23.69 19.96 22.25
N GLY A 49 22.92 18.87 22.25
CA GLY A 49 22.22 18.35 23.43
C GLY A 49 21.00 19.18 23.84
N GLY A 50 20.53 20.05 22.95
CA GLY A 50 19.36 20.90 23.15
C GLY A 50 18.03 20.15 23.08
N PHE A 51 16.99 20.74 23.68
CA PHE A 51 15.64 20.20 23.64
C PHE A 51 14.92 20.56 22.32
N VAL A 52 14.89 19.63 21.38
CA VAL A 52 14.13 19.76 20.13
C VAL A 52 12.63 19.71 20.43
N ARG A 53 11.92 20.80 20.14
CA ARG A 53 10.49 20.93 20.47
C ARG A 53 9.65 19.85 19.78
N PRO A 54 8.69 19.23 20.50
CA PRO A 54 7.80 18.26 19.89
C PRO A 54 6.70 18.92 19.03
N GLY A 55 6.15 18.16 18.09
CA GLY A 55 5.03 18.58 17.25
C GLY A 55 4.24 17.39 16.70
N PRO A 56 2.99 17.57 16.27
CA PRO A 56 2.23 16.49 15.63
C PRO A 56 2.80 16.18 14.24
N SER A 57 2.64 14.93 13.80
CA SER A 57 2.86 14.50 12.42
C SER A 57 1.53 14.30 11.69
N GLY A 58 1.58 14.27 10.35
CA GLY A 58 0.39 14.10 9.52
C GLY A 58 0.60 14.69 8.13
N LEU A 59 -0.50 14.86 7.40
CA LEU A 59 -0.49 15.38 6.04
C LEU A 59 -1.13 16.77 6.00
N VAL A 60 -0.39 17.77 5.53
CA VAL A 60 -0.92 19.14 5.36
C VAL A 60 -2.14 19.14 4.44
N THR A 61 -2.11 18.32 3.39
CA THR A 61 -3.20 18.15 2.41
C THR A 61 -4.44 17.47 2.97
N ARG A 62 -4.33 16.87 4.16
CA ARG A 62 -5.47 16.34 4.94
C ARG A 62 -5.97 17.34 5.99
N GLY A 63 -5.68 18.63 5.81
CA GLY A 63 -6.17 19.69 6.69
C GLY A 63 -5.51 19.70 8.06
N LYS A 64 -4.26 19.24 8.17
CA LYS A 64 -3.47 19.26 9.41
C LYS A 64 -2.36 20.32 9.36
N PRO A 65 -2.66 21.64 9.37
CA PRO A 65 -1.65 22.70 9.32
C PRO A 65 -0.70 22.71 10.53
N GLU A 66 -1.12 22.12 11.65
CA GLU A 66 -0.36 22.03 12.89
C GLU A 66 0.92 21.19 12.79
N VAL A 67 1.08 20.40 11.71
CA VAL A 67 2.31 19.66 11.40
C VAL A 67 3.47 20.58 10.97
N LEU A 68 3.17 21.83 10.63
CA LEU A 68 4.15 22.87 10.37
C LEU A 68 4.35 23.78 11.60
N PRO A 69 5.54 24.37 11.79
CA PRO A 69 6.76 24.23 10.97
C PRO A 69 7.43 22.84 11.07
N THR A 70 8.28 22.48 10.10
CA THR A 70 9.15 21.29 10.19
C THR A 70 10.40 21.58 11.06
N GLY A 71 11.32 20.62 11.22
CA GLY A 71 12.45 20.73 12.15
C GLY A 71 12.08 20.44 13.62
N ARG A 72 10.96 19.74 13.85
CA ARG A 72 10.45 19.36 15.18
C ARG A 72 10.58 17.86 15.44
N ASN A 73 10.64 17.50 16.72
CA ASN A 73 10.60 16.09 17.15
C ASN A 73 9.15 15.57 17.10
N PHE A 74 8.73 15.07 15.94
CA PHE A 74 7.32 14.78 15.75
C PHE A 74 6.82 13.58 16.58
N TYR A 75 5.56 13.61 16.97
CA TYR A 75 4.83 12.47 17.54
C TYR A 75 3.66 12.08 16.61
N SER A 76 3.13 10.88 16.79
CA SER A 76 1.96 10.39 16.04
C SER A 76 0.66 10.94 16.65
N LEU A 77 -0.07 10.11 17.39
CA LEU A 77 -1.36 10.45 17.98
C LEU A 77 -1.68 9.52 19.15
N ASP A 78 -2.74 9.84 19.89
CA ASP A 78 -3.30 8.97 20.92
C ASP A 78 -4.07 7.80 20.27
N PRO A 79 -3.59 6.54 20.41
CA PRO A 79 -4.18 5.39 19.74
C PRO A 79 -5.62 5.10 20.19
N PHE A 80 -6.06 5.64 21.34
CA PHE A 80 -7.43 5.49 21.82
C PHE A 80 -8.41 6.47 21.19
N ARG A 81 -7.96 7.41 20.34
CA ARG A 81 -8.85 8.37 19.64
C ARG A 81 -9.29 7.88 18.25
N VAL A 82 -8.85 6.69 17.86
CA VAL A 82 -8.99 6.16 16.50
C VAL A 82 -9.92 4.93 16.51
N PRO A 83 -10.87 4.82 15.55
CA PRO A 83 -11.20 5.79 14.51
C PRO A 83 -11.84 7.07 15.07
N THR A 84 -11.61 8.21 14.42
CA THR A 84 -12.32 9.46 14.75
C THR A 84 -13.74 9.47 14.19
N PRO A 85 -14.67 10.31 14.69
CA PRO A 85 -16.01 10.43 14.10
C PRO A 85 -16.01 10.87 12.62
N ALA A 86 -14.99 11.61 12.19
CA ALA A 86 -14.83 11.99 10.78
C ALA A 86 -14.36 10.79 9.95
N ALA A 87 -13.36 10.04 10.44
CA ALA A 87 -12.89 8.81 9.82
C ALA A 87 -13.98 7.74 9.76
N TRP A 88 -14.89 7.69 10.75
CA TRP A 88 -16.08 6.82 10.71
C TRP A 88 -16.94 7.08 9.47
N ARG A 89 -17.30 8.35 9.19
CA ARG A 89 -18.10 8.69 8.00
C ARG A 89 -17.44 8.26 6.70
N VAL A 90 -16.13 8.46 6.57
CA VAL A 90 -15.38 8.06 5.37
C VAL A 90 -15.26 6.53 5.29
N GLY A 91 -14.98 5.85 6.39
CA GLY A 91 -14.87 4.40 6.48
C GLY A 91 -16.18 3.68 6.18
N SER A 92 -17.31 4.15 6.72
CA SER A 92 -18.64 3.62 6.39
C SER A 92 -18.94 3.79 4.90
N ARG A 93 -18.66 4.97 4.33
CA ARG A 93 -18.86 5.21 2.90
C ARG A 93 -17.94 4.35 2.03
N LEU A 94 -16.70 4.09 2.44
CA LEU A 94 -15.82 3.14 1.75
C LEU A 94 -16.40 1.72 1.77
N ALA A 95 -16.95 1.27 2.91
CA ALA A 95 -17.58 -0.04 3.01
C ALA A 95 -18.78 -0.13 2.07
N ASP A 96 -19.67 0.86 2.09
CA ASP A 96 -20.85 0.88 1.23
C ASP A 96 -20.48 0.86 -0.25
N LEU A 97 -19.57 1.75 -0.68
CA LEU A 97 -19.13 1.82 -2.08
C LEU A 97 -18.41 0.55 -2.54
N LEU A 98 -17.63 -0.08 -1.65
CA LEU A 98 -16.93 -1.33 -1.96
C LEU A 98 -17.93 -2.46 -2.18
N LEU A 99 -18.92 -2.59 -1.29
CA LEU A 99 -19.96 -3.60 -1.40
C LEU A 99 -20.88 -3.37 -2.60
N SER A 100 -21.29 -2.13 -2.86
CA SER A 100 -22.08 -1.79 -4.04
C SER A 100 -21.34 -2.15 -5.32
N ARG A 101 -20.05 -1.78 -5.43
CA ARG A 101 -19.24 -2.10 -6.60
C ARG A 101 -19.14 -3.60 -6.84
N TYR A 102 -18.83 -4.38 -5.80
CA TYR A 102 -18.73 -5.83 -5.94
C TYR A 102 -20.09 -6.47 -6.26
N LEU A 103 -21.17 -5.98 -5.65
CA LEU A 103 -22.52 -6.46 -5.94
C LEU A 103 -22.94 -6.17 -7.39
N ASP A 104 -22.57 -5.01 -7.94
CA ASP A 104 -22.83 -4.64 -9.33
C ASP A 104 -22.01 -5.51 -10.32
N GLU A 105 -20.78 -5.87 -9.97
CA GLU A 105 -19.88 -6.66 -10.81
C GLU A 105 -20.16 -8.18 -10.72
N GLU A 106 -20.45 -8.71 -9.52
CA GLU A 106 -20.53 -10.16 -9.24
C GLU A 106 -21.95 -10.67 -8.90
N GLY A 107 -22.91 -9.76 -8.68
CA GLY A 107 -24.32 -10.11 -8.43
C GLY A 107 -24.64 -10.68 -7.04
N ALA A 108 -23.66 -10.78 -6.14
CA ALA A 108 -23.83 -11.19 -4.75
C ALA A 108 -22.90 -10.41 -3.80
N TYR A 109 -23.23 -10.39 -2.51
CA TYR A 109 -22.32 -9.82 -1.52
C TYR A 109 -21.05 -10.68 -1.38
N PRO A 110 -19.88 -10.07 -1.16
CA PRO A 110 -18.65 -10.80 -0.90
C PRO A 110 -18.71 -11.46 0.47
N GLU A 111 -18.34 -12.74 0.58
CA GLU A 111 -18.36 -13.38 1.90
C GLU A 111 -17.21 -12.92 2.81
N ASN A 112 -16.04 -12.64 2.22
CA ASN A 112 -14.84 -12.22 2.94
C ASN A 112 -14.03 -11.20 2.14
N VAL A 113 -13.65 -10.09 2.77
CA VAL A 113 -12.79 -9.06 2.19
C VAL A 113 -11.42 -9.11 2.84
N ALA A 114 -10.38 -9.38 2.05
CA ALA A 114 -9.00 -9.33 2.55
C ALA A 114 -8.44 -7.91 2.47
N MET A 115 -7.92 -7.39 3.57
CA MET A 115 -7.47 -5.99 3.67
C MET A 115 -6.03 -5.91 4.14
N TYR A 116 -5.22 -5.10 3.46
CA TYR A 116 -3.92 -4.68 3.99
C TYR A 116 -4.12 -3.47 4.89
N TRP A 117 -3.89 -3.62 6.20
CA TRP A 117 -4.05 -2.55 7.20
C TRP A 117 -2.69 -2.00 7.68
N MET A 118 -2.43 -0.74 7.33
CA MET A 118 -1.16 -0.05 7.58
C MET A 118 -1.26 0.97 8.69
N ALA A 119 -0.15 1.24 9.38
CA ALA A 119 -0.08 2.33 10.36
C ALA A 119 -0.40 3.71 9.75
N SER A 120 -0.20 3.89 8.44
CA SER A 120 -0.59 5.11 7.73
C SER A 120 -2.10 5.36 7.73
N ASP A 121 -2.94 4.32 7.81
CA ASP A 121 -4.39 4.51 8.01
C ASP A 121 -4.66 5.29 9.30
N ILE A 122 -3.98 4.89 10.37
CA ILE A 122 -4.12 5.51 11.68
C ILE A 122 -3.47 6.90 11.67
N MET A 123 -2.21 7.00 11.26
CA MET A 123 -1.41 8.22 11.38
C MET A 123 -1.81 9.33 10.39
N TRP A 124 -2.22 8.97 9.17
CA TRP A 124 -2.54 9.95 8.12
C TRP A 124 -4.03 10.16 7.93
N ALA A 125 -4.81 9.08 8.08
CA ALA A 125 -6.24 9.09 7.80
C ALA A 125 -7.13 8.98 9.05
N ASP A 126 -6.56 9.02 10.26
CA ASP A 126 -7.31 9.02 11.52
C ASP A 126 -8.22 7.78 11.71
N GLY A 127 -7.87 6.65 11.05
CA GLY A 127 -8.53 5.35 11.16
C GLY A 127 -9.68 5.09 10.19
N GLU A 128 -9.63 5.60 8.97
CA GLU A 128 -10.68 5.37 7.96
C GLU A 128 -10.87 3.89 7.62
N GLN A 129 -9.78 3.12 7.49
CA GLN A 129 -9.83 1.68 7.21
C GLN A 129 -10.23 0.90 8.47
N CYS A 130 -9.80 1.33 9.66
CA CYS A 130 -10.32 0.80 10.92
C CYS A 130 -11.86 0.92 11.00
N ALA A 131 -12.39 2.10 10.67
CA ALA A 131 -13.82 2.34 10.58
C ALA A 131 -14.49 1.50 9.49
N GLN A 132 -13.85 1.36 8.32
CA GLN A 132 -14.36 0.53 7.24
C GLN A 132 -14.52 -0.93 7.66
N VAL A 133 -13.54 -1.50 8.39
CA VAL A 133 -13.64 -2.86 8.94
C VAL A 133 -14.83 -2.99 9.89
N LEU A 134 -14.98 -2.06 10.84
CA LEU A 134 -16.13 -2.06 11.75
C LEU A 134 -17.46 -1.99 10.99
N ALA A 135 -17.55 -1.12 9.97
CA ALA A 135 -18.72 -0.99 9.12
C ALA A 135 -19.03 -2.30 8.38
N LEU A 136 -18.04 -2.98 7.77
CA LEU A 136 -18.23 -4.27 7.09
C LEU A 136 -18.83 -5.33 8.03
N LEU A 137 -18.33 -5.40 9.27
CA LEU A 137 -18.83 -6.28 10.34
C LEU A 137 -20.24 -5.90 10.85
N GLY A 138 -20.72 -4.69 10.54
CA GLY A 138 -21.97 -4.15 11.08
C GLY A 138 -21.84 -3.68 12.54
N CYS A 139 -20.70 -3.09 12.87
CA CYS A 139 -20.39 -2.52 14.18
C CYS A 139 -20.11 -1.01 14.07
N GLU A 140 -20.60 -0.22 15.03
CA GLU A 140 -20.32 1.22 15.11
C GLU A 140 -19.45 1.53 16.33
N PRO A 141 -18.36 2.31 16.20
CA PRO A 141 -17.53 2.70 17.32
C PRO A 141 -18.27 3.65 18.29
N VAL A 142 -18.01 3.49 19.59
CA VAL A 142 -18.57 4.32 20.66
C VAL A 142 -17.47 5.20 21.25
N TRP A 143 -17.66 6.51 21.14
CA TRP A 143 -16.76 7.51 21.71
C TRP A 143 -17.23 7.97 23.09
N ARG A 144 -16.31 8.06 24.05
CA ARG A 144 -16.49 8.75 25.32
C ARG A 144 -15.27 9.62 25.60
N GLU A 145 -15.49 10.88 25.94
CA GLU A 145 -14.42 11.85 26.21
C GLU A 145 -13.41 11.95 25.06
N GLY A 146 -13.88 11.85 23.81
CA GLY A 146 -13.04 11.92 22.62
C GLY A 146 -12.17 10.68 22.35
N ARG A 147 -12.35 9.60 23.12
CA ARG A 147 -11.69 8.30 22.93
C ARG A 147 -12.69 7.21 22.57
N VAL A 148 -12.30 6.29 21.68
CA VAL A 148 -13.02 5.07 21.38
C VAL A 148 -12.91 4.13 22.59
N ARG A 149 -14.06 3.68 23.10
CA ARG A 149 -14.13 2.80 24.29
C ARG A 149 -14.65 1.41 23.97
N SER A 150 -15.55 1.33 23.01
CA SER A 150 -16.24 0.09 22.64
C SER A 150 -16.85 0.26 21.25
N PHE A 151 -17.71 -0.67 20.87
CA PHE A 151 -18.57 -0.59 19.69
C PHE A 151 -20.00 -1.03 20.06
N THR A 152 -20.97 -0.67 19.23
CA THR A 152 -22.34 -1.21 19.24
C THR A 152 -22.53 -2.06 17.99
N ILE A 153 -23.17 -3.21 18.13
CA ILE A 153 -23.54 -4.05 16.99
C ILE A 153 -24.86 -3.54 16.44
N VAL A 154 -24.90 -3.21 15.15
CA VAL A 154 -26.12 -2.85 14.43
C VAL A 154 -26.94 -4.13 14.21
N PRO A 155 -28.22 -4.20 14.58
CA PRO A 155 -29.09 -5.33 14.26
C PRO A 155 -29.08 -5.63 12.75
N VAL A 156 -29.14 -6.89 12.36
CA VAL A 156 -28.99 -7.28 10.94
C VAL A 156 -30.13 -6.75 10.07
N GLU A 157 -31.31 -6.57 10.66
CA GLU A 157 -32.48 -5.96 10.02
C GLU A 157 -32.25 -4.49 9.69
N ASP A 158 -31.59 -3.75 10.59
CA ASP A 158 -31.23 -2.35 10.40
C ASP A 158 -30.01 -2.18 9.47
N LEU A 159 -29.12 -3.18 9.44
CA LEU A 159 -27.95 -3.21 8.57
C LEU A 159 -28.33 -3.37 7.09
N GLY A 160 -29.44 -4.07 6.80
CA GLY A 160 -30.00 -4.22 5.44
C GLY A 160 -29.18 -5.11 4.50
N ARG A 161 -28.15 -5.81 5.01
CA ARG A 161 -27.26 -6.71 4.26
C ARG A 161 -26.61 -7.73 5.19
N PRO A 162 -25.97 -8.79 4.66
CA PRO A 162 -25.14 -9.68 5.46
C PRO A 162 -23.97 -8.94 6.13
N ARG A 163 -23.52 -9.47 7.27
CA ARG A 163 -22.23 -9.10 7.88
C ARG A 163 -21.12 -9.75 7.07
N ILE A 164 -20.20 -8.91 6.62
CA ILE A 164 -19.11 -9.31 5.72
C ILE A 164 -17.92 -9.72 6.57
N ASP A 165 -17.36 -10.90 6.30
CA ASP A 165 -16.14 -11.34 6.99
C ASP A 165 -14.91 -10.56 6.48
N VAL A 166 -13.86 -10.51 7.28
CA VAL A 166 -12.67 -9.72 6.99
C VAL A 166 -11.41 -10.53 7.28
N THR A 167 -10.46 -10.53 6.35
CA THR A 167 -9.13 -11.11 6.57
C THR A 167 -8.10 -10.00 6.54
N ILE A 168 -7.54 -9.66 7.69
CA ILE A 168 -6.71 -8.46 7.83
C ILE A 168 -5.26 -8.84 7.92
N ARG A 169 -4.45 -8.40 6.95
CA ARG A 169 -3.00 -8.37 7.08
C ARG A 169 -2.60 -7.05 7.71
N THR A 170 -2.19 -7.06 8.97
CA THR A 170 -1.65 -5.87 9.67
C THR A 170 -0.14 -5.68 9.44
N SER A 171 0.28 -4.43 9.27
CA SER A 171 1.72 -4.08 9.25
C SER A 171 2.36 -4.22 10.64
N GLY A 172 3.66 -4.55 10.69
CA GLY A 172 4.40 -4.61 11.96
C GLY A 172 4.41 -3.29 12.73
N ILE A 173 4.47 -2.15 12.01
CA ILE A 173 4.38 -0.81 12.64
C ILE A 173 3.01 -0.62 13.31
N LEU A 174 1.93 -1.07 12.66
CA LEU A 174 0.59 -0.98 13.26
C LEU A 174 0.46 -1.87 14.49
N ARG A 175 0.96 -3.12 14.41
CA ARG A 175 1.04 -4.03 15.56
C ARG A 175 1.74 -3.39 16.75
N ASP A 176 2.90 -2.78 16.53
CA ASP A 176 3.74 -2.29 17.62
C ASP A 176 3.22 -0.98 18.25
N ASN A 177 2.57 -0.12 17.46
CA ASN A 177 2.19 1.23 17.91
C ASN A 177 0.69 1.40 18.20
N PHE A 178 -0.18 0.58 17.59
CA PHE A 178 -1.63 0.76 17.59
C PHE A 178 -2.37 -0.53 17.95
N TYR A 179 -1.80 -1.35 18.84
CA TYR A 179 -2.37 -2.64 19.22
C TYR A 179 -3.78 -2.55 19.82
N SER A 180 -4.14 -1.44 20.47
CA SER A 180 -5.51 -1.20 20.95
C SER A 180 -6.54 -1.21 19.82
N CYS A 181 -6.17 -0.78 18.61
CA CYS A 181 -7.03 -0.86 17.44
C CYS A 181 -7.20 -2.31 16.96
N ILE A 182 -6.12 -3.12 17.03
CA ILE A 182 -6.19 -4.57 16.76
C ILE A 182 -7.15 -5.24 17.73
N GLU A 183 -7.03 -4.94 19.03
CA GLU A 183 -7.93 -5.51 20.04
C GLU A 183 -9.39 -5.11 19.82
N LEU A 184 -9.65 -3.85 19.44
CA LEU A 184 -11.01 -3.37 19.14
C LEU A 184 -11.67 -4.16 18.00
N ILE A 185 -10.94 -4.36 16.90
CA ILE A 185 -11.45 -5.12 15.75
C ILE A 185 -11.66 -6.58 16.12
N ASP A 186 -10.71 -7.19 16.83
CA ASP A 186 -10.81 -8.57 17.26
C ASP A 186 -11.97 -8.80 18.25
N ASP A 187 -12.22 -7.86 19.16
CA ASP A 187 -13.41 -7.88 20.03
C ASP A 187 -14.71 -7.81 19.21
N ALA A 188 -14.75 -6.98 18.16
CA ALA A 188 -15.90 -6.89 17.26
C ALA A 188 -16.12 -8.19 16.47
N VAL A 189 -15.07 -8.77 15.91
CA VAL A 189 -15.13 -10.07 15.20
C VAL A 189 -15.68 -11.16 16.12
N ARG A 190 -15.17 -11.29 17.35
CA ARG A 190 -15.66 -12.31 18.30
C ARG A 190 -17.12 -12.09 18.69
N ALA A 191 -17.50 -10.84 18.94
CA ALA A 191 -18.87 -10.53 19.32
C ALA A 191 -19.85 -10.83 18.17
N VAL A 192 -19.49 -10.46 16.94
CA VAL A 192 -20.28 -10.73 15.74
C VAL A 192 -20.37 -12.23 15.42
N ALA A 193 -19.26 -12.98 15.55
CA ALA A 193 -19.24 -14.42 15.32
C ALA A 193 -20.14 -15.20 16.31
N ALA A 194 -20.36 -14.65 17.50
CA ALA A 194 -21.16 -15.27 18.55
C ALA A 194 -22.67 -14.99 18.44
N LEU A 195 -23.09 -14.06 17.58
CA LEU A 195 -24.51 -13.71 17.39
C LEU A 195 -25.31 -14.89 16.88
N ASP A 196 -26.57 -14.99 17.30
CA ASP A 196 -27.47 -16.03 16.82
C ASP A 196 -28.19 -15.64 15.52
N GLU A 197 -27.41 -15.41 14.47
CA GLU A 197 -27.88 -15.05 13.14
C GLU A 197 -27.69 -16.21 12.13
N PRO A 198 -28.52 -16.33 11.09
CA PRO A 198 -28.29 -17.26 9.98
C PRO A 198 -26.93 -17.04 9.31
N GLU A 199 -26.28 -18.11 8.85
CA GLU A 199 -24.95 -18.05 8.23
C GLU A 199 -24.95 -17.28 6.90
N GLU A 200 -26.09 -17.23 6.20
CA GLU A 200 -26.30 -16.46 4.99
C GLU A 200 -26.35 -14.95 5.25
N MET A 201 -26.59 -14.54 6.49
CA MET A 201 -26.63 -13.14 6.93
C MET A 201 -25.43 -12.75 7.79
N ASN A 202 -24.59 -13.71 8.17
CA ASN A 202 -23.40 -13.49 8.99
C ASN A 202 -22.25 -14.39 8.54
N TYR A 203 -21.46 -13.89 7.58
CA TYR A 203 -20.34 -14.63 7.02
C TYR A 203 -19.20 -14.82 8.02
N VAL A 204 -19.05 -13.91 8.99
CA VAL A 204 -18.11 -14.08 10.11
C VAL A 204 -18.43 -15.35 10.89
N ARG A 205 -19.70 -15.54 11.27
CA ARG A 205 -20.19 -16.75 11.96
C ARG A 205 -19.99 -17.99 11.10
N LYS A 206 -20.40 -17.93 9.82
CA LYS A 206 -20.25 -19.02 8.84
C LYS A 206 -18.80 -19.53 8.81
N HIS A 207 -17.83 -18.64 8.58
CA HIS A 207 -16.43 -19.01 8.47
C HIS A 207 -15.80 -19.40 9.81
N THR A 208 -16.23 -18.80 10.93
CA THR A 208 -15.76 -19.21 12.26
C THR A 208 -16.21 -20.62 12.61
N ARG A 209 -17.43 -21.03 12.24
CA ARG A 209 -17.89 -22.41 12.44
C ARG A 209 -17.13 -23.40 11.55
N ALA A 210 -16.89 -23.04 10.30
CA ALA A 210 -16.15 -23.89 9.36
C ALA A 210 -14.68 -24.10 9.78
N SER A 211 -14.01 -23.04 10.22
CA SER A 211 -12.58 -23.08 10.60
C SER A 211 -12.33 -23.45 12.07
N GLY A 212 -13.34 -23.33 12.93
CA GLY A 212 -13.18 -23.44 14.38
C GLY A 212 -12.38 -22.28 15.03
N SER A 213 -12.18 -21.16 14.31
CA SER A 213 -11.38 -20.04 14.77
C SER A 213 -12.04 -18.67 14.55
N THR A 214 -11.76 -17.74 15.46
CA THR A 214 -12.12 -16.31 15.33
C THR A 214 -10.94 -15.44 14.88
N ASP A 215 -9.78 -16.05 14.62
CA ASP A 215 -8.61 -15.31 14.16
C ASP A 215 -8.90 -14.70 12.76
N ARG A 216 -8.82 -13.37 12.66
CA ARG A 216 -8.99 -12.59 11.42
C ARG A 216 -7.87 -11.60 11.15
N ILE A 217 -7.00 -11.35 12.13
CA ILE A 217 -5.91 -10.39 12.03
C ILE A 217 -4.60 -11.15 12.05
N PHE A 218 -3.83 -11.02 10.98
CA PHE A 218 -2.58 -11.72 10.73
C PHE A 218 -1.46 -10.74 10.40
N GLY A 219 -0.21 -11.10 10.65
CA GLY A 219 0.93 -10.25 10.35
C GLY A 219 2.25 -10.97 10.46
N SER A 220 3.35 -10.21 10.39
CA SER A 220 4.69 -10.76 10.57
C SER A 220 4.89 -11.34 11.97
N ARG A 221 5.84 -12.27 12.13
CA ARG A 221 6.26 -12.79 13.44
C ARG A 221 6.55 -11.64 14.44
N PRO A 222 6.24 -11.78 15.74
CA PRO A 222 6.65 -10.79 16.75
C PRO A 222 8.14 -10.46 16.67
N GLY A 223 8.46 -9.16 16.69
CA GLY A 223 9.84 -8.67 16.57
C GLY A 223 10.39 -8.62 15.13
N THR A 224 9.63 -9.05 14.13
CA THR A 224 10.01 -8.94 12.71
C THR A 224 9.08 -8.01 11.93
N TYR A 225 9.57 -7.54 10.78
CA TYR A 225 8.89 -6.65 9.84
C TYR A 225 9.05 -7.16 8.41
N GLY A 226 8.23 -6.68 7.49
CA GLY A 226 8.23 -7.10 6.09
C GLY A 226 7.13 -8.13 5.77
N ASN A 227 7.11 -8.60 4.53
CA ASN A 227 6.09 -9.51 3.99
C ASN A 227 6.68 -10.77 3.33
N GLY A 228 8.01 -10.88 3.23
CA GLY A 228 8.70 -11.93 2.48
C GLY A 228 8.66 -11.75 0.97
N VAL A 229 7.47 -11.50 0.41
CA VAL A 229 7.23 -11.43 -1.04
C VAL A 229 8.08 -10.39 -1.75
N SER A 230 8.18 -9.17 -1.20
CA SER A 230 9.01 -8.12 -1.82
C SER A 230 10.49 -8.51 -1.96
N LEU A 231 11.04 -9.25 -1.00
CA LEU A 231 12.41 -9.77 -1.09
C LEU A 231 12.50 -10.90 -2.13
N ALA A 232 11.52 -11.82 -2.15
CA ALA A 232 11.48 -12.90 -3.14
C ALA A 232 11.42 -12.33 -4.57
N VAL A 233 10.57 -11.33 -4.80
CA VAL A 233 10.41 -10.64 -6.10
C VAL A 233 11.71 -9.95 -6.52
N TYR A 234 12.33 -9.15 -5.65
CA TYR A 234 13.57 -8.44 -6.02
C TYR A 234 14.80 -9.35 -6.15
N ALA A 235 14.84 -10.46 -5.41
CA ALA A 235 15.85 -11.50 -5.56
C ALA A 235 15.57 -12.45 -6.73
N SER A 236 14.46 -12.26 -7.47
CA SER A 236 14.00 -13.18 -8.52
C SER A 236 13.85 -14.63 -8.06
N ALA A 237 13.67 -14.82 -6.74
CA ALA A 237 13.69 -16.09 -6.02
C ALA A 237 12.29 -16.74 -5.98
N TRP A 238 11.66 -16.83 -7.15
CA TRP A 238 10.32 -17.38 -7.35
C TRP A 238 10.13 -17.86 -8.79
N LYS A 239 9.31 -18.89 -8.99
CA LYS A 239 9.04 -19.50 -10.31
C LYS A 239 7.61 -19.20 -10.80
N ASP A 240 6.63 -19.27 -9.91
CA ASP A 240 5.22 -19.06 -10.19
C ASP A 240 4.48 -18.39 -9.01
N GLU A 241 3.20 -18.11 -9.20
CA GLU A 241 2.33 -17.46 -8.20
C GLU A 241 2.18 -18.30 -6.92
N ALA A 242 2.27 -19.63 -7.00
CA ALA A 242 2.17 -20.51 -5.85
C ALA A 242 3.37 -20.36 -4.92
N GLU A 243 4.59 -20.20 -5.45
CA GLU A 243 5.76 -19.91 -4.63
C GLU A 243 5.66 -18.52 -3.93
N ILE A 244 5.03 -17.53 -4.57
CA ILE A 244 4.74 -16.22 -3.94
C ILE A 244 3.76 -16.40 -2.78
N ALA A 245 2.69 -17.19 -2.97
CA ALA A 245 1.72 -17.50 -1.94
C ALA A 245 2.36 -18.20 -0.73
N ASP A 246 3.24 -19.18 -0.96
CA ASP A 246 3.97 -19.89 0.09
C ASP A 246 4.87 -18.95 0.91
N VAL A 247 5.61 -18.06 0.23
CA VAL A 247 6.42 -17.03 0.91
C VAL A 247 5.54 -16.13 1.76
N PHE A 248 4.38 -15.70 1.22
CA PHE A 248 3.43 -14.86 1.94
C PHE A 248 2.91 -15.56 3.20
N LEU A 249 2.47 -16.81 3.11
CA LEU A 249 1.95 -17.59 4.25
C LEU A 249 3.00 -17.73 5.36
N ARG A 250 4.22 -18.16 5.01
CA ARG A 250 5.31 -18.37 5.99
C ARG A 250 5.67 -17.09 6.76
N TRP A 251 5.64 -15.94 6.09
CA TRP A 251 5.97 -14.66 6.71
C TRP A 251 4.81 -14.04 7.47
N ASN A 252 3.57 -14.27 7.07
CA ASN A 252 2.40 -13.56 7.58
C ASN A 252 1.44 -14.44 8.41
N GLY A 253 1.72 -15.74 8.56
CA GLY A 253 0.91 -16.73 9.30
C GLY A 253 0.98 -16.60 10.82
N TYR A 254 0.95 -15.38 11.37
CA TYR A 254 0.93 -15.12 12.81
C TYR A 254 -0.31 -14.32 13.17
N ALA A 255 -1.18 -14.89 13.99
CA ALA A 255 -2.44 -14.28 14.37
C ALA A 255 -2.28 -13.33 15.56
N TYR A 256 -3.03 -12.22 15.52
CA TYR A 256 -3.03 -11.13 16.49
C TYR A 256 -4.44 -10.81 16.98
N GLY A 257 -4.56 -10.39 18.24
CA GLY A 257 -5.83 -10.04 18.86
C GLY A 257 -5.71 -9.95 20.38
N ARG A 258 -6.80 -9.63 21.07
CA ARG A 258 -6.89 -9.65 22.53
C ARG A 258 -6.45 -11.02 23.06
N GLY A 259 -5.44 -11.01 23.92
CA GLY A 259 -4.85 -12.22 24.49
C GLY A 259 -4.02 -13.06 23.51
N ARG A 260 -3.78 -12.59 22.27
CA ARG A 260 -3.01 -13.28 21.24
C ARG A 260 -1.99 -12.37 20.57
N TYR A 261 -0.71 -12.55 20.91
CA TYR A 261 0.38 -11.73 20.38
C TYR A 261 1.29 -12.50 19.42
N GLY A 262 0.82 -12.72 18.18
CA GLY A 262 1.60 -13.35 17.11
C GLY A 262 1.80 -14.85 17.32
N ALA A 263 0.72 -15.56 17.64
CA ALA A 263 0.73 -17.02 17.66
C ALA A 263 0.77 -17.55 16.23
N ALA A 264 1.63 -18.54 15.96
CA ALA A 264 1.68 -19.19 14.65
C ALA A 264 0.31 -19.79 14.31
N SER A 265 -0.23 -19.44 13.15
CA SER A 265 -1.56 -19.76 12.66
C SER A 265 -1.56 -19.78 11.14
N GLU A 266 -0.59 -20.49 10.55
CA GLU A 266 -0.46 -20.62 9.08
C GLU A 266 -1.69 -21.31 8.49
N GLU A 267 -2.14 -22.43 9.08
CA GLU A 267 -3.38 -23.11 8.69
C GLU A 267 -4.61 -22.21 8.85
N GLY A 268 -4.64 -21.39 9.92
CA GLY A 268 -5.71 -20.42 10.15
C GLY A 268 -5.74 -19.35 9.07
N LEU A 269 -4.58 -18.79 8.70
CA LEU A 269 -4.47 -17.84 7.60
C LEU A 269 -4.88 -18.49 6.27
N SER A 270 -4.40 -19.70 5.97
CA SER A 270 -4.75 -20.41 4.74
C SER A 270 -6.25 -20.68 4.63
N SER A 271 -6.90 -21.08 5.73
CA SER A 271 -8.35 -21.27 5.79
C SER A 271 -9.15 -19.99 5.60
N GLN A 272 -8.63 -18.84 6.04
CA GLN A 272 -9.29 -17.56 5.81
C GLN A 272 -9.11 -17.08 4.37
N LEU A 273 -7.89 -17.21 3.82
CA LEU A 273 -7.58 -16.80 2.46
C LEU A 273 -8.38 -17.56 1.41
N SER A 274 -8.74 -18.82 1.65
CA SER A 274 -9.57 -19.59 0.70
C SER A 274 -11.01 -19.08 0.57
N SER A 275 -11.54 -18.34 1.56
CA SER A 275 -12.87 -17.73 1.48
C SER A 275 -12.87 -16.32 0.91
N VAL A 276 -11.70 -15.69 0.74
CA VAL A 276 -11.55 -14.30 0.28
C VAL A 276 -12.16 -14.11 -1.09
N ALA A 277 -13.11 -13.18 -1.18
CA ALA A 277 -13.81 -12.81 -2.40
C ALA A 277 -13.17 -11.64 -3.14
N MET A 278 -12.49 -10.74 -2.43
CA MET A 278 -11.74 -9.65 -3.02
C MET A 278 -10.61 -9.22 -2.08
N THR A 279 -9.61 -8.52 -2.61
CA THR A 279 -8.61 -7.82 -1.79
C THR A 279 -8.80 -6.30 -1.87
N PHE A 280 -8.40 -5.61 -0.81
CA PHE A 280 -8.61 -4.18 -0.68
C PHE A 280 -7.46 -3.45 0.02
N ASN A 281 -7.14 -2.27 -0.50
CA ASN A 281 -6.30 -1.27 0.16
C ASN A 281 -6.80 0.13 -0.21
N LYS A 282 -6.23 1.20 0.35
CA LYS A 282 -6.62 2.58 0.02
C LYS A 282 -5.45 3.56 0.04
N THR A 283 -5.65 4.73 -0.58
CA THR A 283 -4.80 5.91 -0.41
C THR A 283 -5.58 7.09 0.16
N ALA A 284 -4.93 7.86 1.02
CA ALA A 284 -5.43 9.12 1.56
C ALA A 284 -4.71 10.35 0.98
N THR A 285 -3.74 10.16 0.09
CA THR A 285 -2.92 11.25 -0.44
C THR A 285 -2.31 10.97 -1.83
N ASP A 286 -1.95 12.03 -2.55
CA ASP A 286 -1.05 11.96 -3.71
C ASP A 286 0.40 12.28 -3.37
N GLU A 287 0.79 12.63 -2.14
CA GLU A 287 2.21 12.79 -1.79
C GLU A 287 2.95 11.44 -1.83
N TYR A 288 2.27 10.38 -1.44
CA TYR A 288 2.76 9.00 -1.46
C TYR A 288 1.74 8.07 -2.12
N ASP A 289 2.21 7.03 -2.79
CA ASP A 289 1.40 6.18 -3.65
C ASP A 289 1.90 4.73 -3.67
N LEU A 290 1.12 3.83 -4.28
CA LEU A 290 1.43 2.40 -4.35
C LEU A 290 2.70 2.04 -5.14
N LEU A 291 3.27 2.96 -5.93
CA LEU A 291 4.57 2.80 -6.58
C LEU A 291 5.72 3.37 -5.72
N GLY A 292 5.39 3.98 -4.58
CA GLY A 292 6.32 4.58 -3.64
C GLY A 292 7.06 3.59 -2.74
N CYS A 293 6.55 2.36 -2.57
CA CYS A 293 7.17 1.35 -1.71
C CYS A 293 6.91 -0.08 -2.21
N CYS A 294 7.90 -0.95 -2.06
CA CYS A 294 7.72 -2.39 -2.27
C CYS A 294 6.78 -3.04 -1.25
N CYS A 295 6.55 -2.41 -0.09
CA CYS A 295 5.63 -2.92 0.92
C CYS A 295 4.19 -3.04 0.41
N TYR A 296 3.80 -2.27 -0.62
CA TYR A 296 2.46 -2.35 -1.20
C TYR A 296 2.27 -3.63 -2.02
N PHE A 297 3.01 -3.83 -3.11
CA PHE A 297 2.88 -5.06 -3.90
C PHE A 297 3.26 -6.29 -3.08
N GLY A 298 4.29 -6.20 -2.22
CA GLY A 298 4.72 -7.33 -1.42
C GLY A 298 3.69 -7.74 -0.37
N THR A 299 2.81 -6.84 0.06
CA THR A 299 1.76 -7.17 1.04
C THR A 299 0.40 -7.34 0.40
N HIS A 300 -0.12 -6.32 -0.29
CA HIS A 300 -1.42 -6.38 -0.93
C HIS A 300 -1.37 -7.30 -2.15
N GLY A 301 -0.36 -7.18 -3.01
CA GLY A 301 -0.18 -8.12 -4.11
C GLY A 301 0.06 -9.55 -3.62
N GLY A 302 0.96 -9.75 -2.66
CA GLY A 302 1.17 -11.06 -2.02
C GLY A 302 -0.10 -11.66 -1.38
N LEU A 303 -0.95 -10.81 -0.78
CA LEU A 303 -2.25 -11.21 -0.23
C LEU A 303 -3.22 -11.64 -1.34
N THR A 304 -3.23 -10.93 -2.47
CA THR A 304 -4.02 -11.30 -3.65
C THR A 304 -3.56 -12.63 -4.24
N ALA A 305 -2.25 -12.80 -4.48
CA ALA A 305 -1.68 -14.04 -4.99
C ALA A 305 -2.01 -15.25 -4.08
N ALA A 306 -1.88 -15.07 -2.76
CA ALA A 306 -2.21 -16.12 -1.81
C ALA A 306 -3.72 -16.44 -1.78
N ALA A 307 -4.59 -15.43 -1.86
CA ALA A 307 -6.04 -15.63 -1.93
C ALA A 307 -6.47 -16.36 -3.23
N ARG A 308 -5.91 -15.97 -4.38
CA ARG A 308 -6.16 -16.64 -5.68
C ARG A 308 -5.70 -18.09 -5.66
N THR A 309 -4.46 -18.33 -5.21
CA THR A 309 -3.85 -19.66 -5.15
C THR A 309 -4.65 -20.60 -4.23
N LEU A 310 -4.98 -20.16 -3.02
CA LEU A 310 -5.68 -21.00 -2.04
C LEU A 310 -7.19 -21.13 -2.31
N GLY A 311 -7.80 -20.10 -2.88
CA GLY A 311 -9.21 -20.10 -3.25
C GLY A 311 -9.50 -20.84 -4.56
N GLY A 312 -8.49 -21.04 -5.41
CA GLY A 312 -8.63 -21.68 -6.72
C GLY A 312 -9.53 -20.92 -7.68
N ARG A 313 -9.68 -19.60 -7.48
CA ARG A 313 -10.56 -18.71 -8.25
C ARG A 313 -9.91 -17.34 -8.39
N ASP A 314 -10.40 -16.56 -9.35
CA ASP A 314 -9.98 -15.17 -9.43
C ASP A 314 -10.51 -14.37 -8.22
N VAL A 315 -9.71 -13.37 -7.81
CA VAL A 315 -9.96 -12.51 -6.65
C VAL A 315 -9.63 -11.08 -7.10
N PRO A 316 -10.64 -10.24 -7.39
CA PRO A 316 -10.39 -8.87 -7.81
C PRO A 316 -9.71 -8.07 -6.69
N ALA A 317 -8.78 -7.20 -7.10
CA ALA A 317 -8.12 -6.25 -6.21
C ALA A 317 -8.73 -4.85 -6.39
N TYR A 318 -9.31 -4.30 -5.33
CA TYR A 318 -9.85 -2.94 -5.32
C TYR A 318 -8.97 -1.97 -4.52
N TYR A 319 -9.11 -0.69 -4.84
CA TYR A 319 -8.38 0.39 -4.22
C TYR A 319 -9.29 1.57 -3.88
N GLY A 320 -9.33 1.96 -2.61
CA GLY A 320 -10.07 3.12 -2.13
C GLY A 320 -9.31 4.43 -2.33
N ASP A 321 -10.02 5.47 -2.73
CA ASP A 321 -9.52 6.83 -2.87
C ASP A 321 -10.19 7.74 -1.84
N THR A 322 -9.38 8.24 -0.90
CA THR A 322 -9.78 9.12 0.20
C THR A 322 -8.94 10.40 0.24
N ARG A 323 -8.30 10.75 -0.89
CA ARG A 323 -7.52 11.99 -1.04
C ARG A 323 -8.42 13.22 -0.83
N ASP A 324 -9.64 13.14 -1.34
CA ASP A 324 -10.74 14.06 -1.06
C ASP A 324 -11.77 13.33 -0.18
N ALA A 325 -11.83 13.70 1.10
CA ALA A 325 -12.72 13.04 2.07
C ALA A 325 -14.21 13.24 1.74
N ASP A 326 -14.57 14.27 0.97
CA ASP A 326 -15.95 14.51 0.54
C ASP A 326 -16.29 13.71 -0.74
N ARG A 327 -15.28 13.25 -1.47
CA ARG A 327 -15.39 12.52 -2.75
C ARG A 327 -14.68 11.18 -2.72
N VAL A 328 -15.07 10.36 -1.75
CA VAL A 328 -14.64 8.97 -1.62
C VAL A 328 -15.03 8.16 -2.87
N ALA A 329 -14.11 7.35 -3.39
CA ALA A 329 -14.35 6.48 -4.53
C ALA A 329 -13.62 5.12 -4.38
N ILE A 330 -14.09 4.11 -5.12
CA ILE A 330 -13.46 2.79 -5.23
C ILE A 330 -13.04 2.56 -6.69
N ARG A 331 -11.80 2.15 -6.91
CA ARG A 331 -11.20 1.79 -8.20
C ARG A 331 -10.79 0.31 -8.19
N SER A 332 -10.55 -0.27 -9.37
CA SER A 332 -9.73 -1.47 -9.42
C SER A 332 -8.27 -1.11 -9.14
N LEU A 333 -7.46 -2.09 -8.75
CA LEU A 333 -6.01 -1.92 -8.62
C LEU A 333 -5.40 -1.48 -9.95
N ALA A 334 -5.79 -2.11 -11.06
CA ALA A 334 -5.33 -1.74 -12.40
C ALA A 334 -5.60 -0.27 -12.74
N ASP A 335 -6.80 0.25 -12.44
CA ASP A 335 -7.14 1.67 -12.63
C ASP A 335 -6.24 2.60 -11.81
N GLU A 336 -5.94 2.21 -10.57
CA GLU A 336 -5.09 3.02 -9.69
C GLU A 336 -3.61 2.95 -10.12
N VAL A 337 -3.09 1.80 -10.55
CA VAL A 337 -1.76 1.66 -11.16
C VAL A 337 -1.65 2.56 -12.39
N ARG A 338 -2.62 2.50 -13.32
CA ARG A 338 -2.67 3.37 -14.51
C ARG A 338 -2.66 4.84 -14.13
N ARG A 339 -3.47 5.24 -13.14
CA ARG A 339 -3.55 6.62 -12.65
C ARG A 339 -2.20 7.08 -12.13
N VAL A 340 -1.57 6.32 -11.25
CA VAL A 340 -0.28 6.69 -10.63
C VAL A 340 0.84 6.69 -11.67
N ALA A 341 0.86 5.72 -12.58
CA ALA A 341 1.81 5.69 -13.70
C ALA A 341 1.71 6.97 -14.53
N ARG A 342 0.50 7.35 -14.98
CA ARG A 342 0.29 8.54 -15.83
C ARG A 342 0.49 9.86 -15.11
N THR A 343 0.09 9.95 -13.84
CA THR A 343 0.15 11.21 -13.08
C THR A 343 1.53 11.47 -12.46
N LYS A 344 2.34 10.42 -12.29
CA LYS A 344 3.71 10.52 -11.75
C LYS A 344 4.75 9.87 -12.64
N LEU A 345 4.91 8.55 -12.62
CA LEU A 345 6.06 7.88 -13.23
C LEU A 345 6.32 8.31 -14.68
N LEU A 346 5.28 8.35 -15.50
CA LEU A 346 5.32 8.72 -16.92
C LEU A 346 4.91 10.17 -17.19
N ASN A 347 4.78 11.00 -16.14
CA ASN A 347 4.44 12.41 -16.28
C ASN A 347 5.72 13.23 -16.53
N PRO A 348 5.82 13.97 -17.66
CA PRO A 348 7.01 14.77 -17.97
C PRO A 348 7.39 15.76 -16.86
N LYS A 349 6.41 16.34 -16.14
CA LYS A 349 6.70 17.26 -15.02
C LYS A 349 7.34 16.55 -13.83
N TRP A 350 6.93 15.31 -13.57
CA TRP A 350 7.49 14.51 -12.49
C TRP A 350 8.88 14.01 -12.86
N ILE A 351 9.05 13.53 -14.10
CA ILE A 351 10.35 13.09 -14.65
C ILE A 351 11.36 14.24 -14.58
N GLU A 352 11.02 15.41 -15.11
CA GLU A 352 11.86 16.61 -15.03
C GLU A 352 12.10 17.04 -13.57
N GLY A 353 11.12 16.81 -12.70
CA GLY A 353 11.27 16.91 -11.25
C GLY A 353 12.41 16.07 -10.71
N MET A 354 12.43 14.78 -11.04
CA MET A 354 13.46 13.84 -10.61
C MET A 354 14.82 14.15 -11.22
N ARG A 355 14.88 14.53 -12.50
CA ARG A 355 16.15 14.82 -13.20
C ARG A 355 16.98 15.91 -12.51
N ARG A 356 16.31 16.93 -11.93
CA ARG A 356 17.00 17.98 -11.15
C ARG A 356 17.71 17.49 -9.89
N HIS A 357 17.49 16.23 -9.48
CA HIS A 357 18.10 15.60 -8.31
C HIS A 357 19.13 14.51 -8.67
N GLY A 358 19.59 14.47 -9.92
CA GLY A 358 20.72 13.65 -10.37
C GLY A 358 20.61 12.18 -9.96
N TYR A 359 21.69 11.64 -9.37
CA TYR A 359 21.78 10.26 -8.85
C TYR A 359 20.54 9.79 -8.08
N LYS A 360 20.02 10.61 -7.15
CA LYS A 360 18.87 10.24 -6.30
C LYS A 360 17.57 10.21 -7.10
N GLY A 361 17.41 11.12 -8.05
CA GLY A 361 16.28 11.15 -8.96
C GLY A 361 16.23 9.92 -9.87
N ALA A 362 17.37 9.56 -10.46
CA ALA A 362 17.52 8.34 -11.24
C ALA A 362 17.18 7.08 -10.42
N GLY A 363 17.67 7.00 -9.18
CA GLY A 363 17.35 5.91 -8.26
C GLY A 363 15.86 5.83 -7.89
N ASP A 364 15.17 6.96 -7.73
CA ASP A 364 13.72 6.96 -7.47
C ASP A 364 12.89 6.52 -8.68
N ILE A 365 13.34 6.84 -9.91
CA ILE A 365 12.74 6.33 -11.14
C ILE A 365 12.88 4.80 -11.18
N ALA A 366 14.10 4.28 -11.04
CA ALA A 366 14.35 2.84 -11.05
C ALA A 366 13.55 2.09 -9.98
N ARG A 367 13.48 2.65 -8.76
CA ARG A 367 12.66 2.07 -7.67
C ARG A 367 11.18 2.02 -8.02
N ARG A 368 10.62 3.06 -8.66
CA ARG A 368 9.22 3.07 -9.10
C ARG A 368 8.97 2.05 -10.22
N VAL A 369 9.87 1.94 -11.20
CA VAL A 369 9.80 0.90 -12.25
C VAL A 369 9.84 -0.50 -11.64
N GLY A 370 10.76 -0.76 -10.71
CA GLY A 370 10.80 -2.03 -9.98
C GLY A 370 9.54 -2.31 -9.15
N THR A 371 8.84 -1.26 -8.70
CA THR A 371 7.55 -1.41 -8.00
C THR A 371 6.41 -1.73 -8.98
N VAL A 372 6.43 -1.19 -10.21
CA VAL A 372 5.51 -1.60 -11.29
C VAL A 372 5.70 -3.08 -11.62
N TYR A 373 6.94 -3.52 -11.81
CA TYR A 373 7.28 -4.94 -11.98
C TYR A 373 6.74 -5.80 -10.81
N GLY A 374 6.94 -5.35 -9.56
CA GLY A 374 6.45 -6.10 -8.40
C GLY A 374 4.94 -6.22 -8.33
N TRP A 375 4.20 -5.20 -8.76
CA TRP A 375 2.74 -5.29 -8.88
C TRP A 375 2.31 -6.30 -9.94
N GLU A 376 2.97 -6.29 -11.09
CA GLU A 376 2.67 -7.28 -12.14
C GLU A 376 2.98 -8.70 -11.67
N ALA A 377 4.17 -8.92 -11.09
CA ALA A 377 4.58 -10.23 -10.57
C ALA A 377 3.65 -10.80 -9.49
N THR A 378 2.93 -9.95 -8.75
CA THR A 378 2.08 -10.38 -7.63
C THR A 378 0.58 -10.34 -7.92
N THR A 379 0.16 -9.65 -8.99
CA THR A 379 -1.27 -9.46 -9.28
C THR A 379 -1.66 -9.65 -10.73
N GLY A 380 -0.75 -9.48 -11.70
CA GLY A 380 -1.10 -9.51 -13.12
C GLY A 380 -2.04 -8.38 -13.57
N GLU A 381 -2.08 -7.27 -12.82
CA GLU A 381 -3.02 -6.16 -13.01
C GLU A 381 -2.36 -4.92 -13.67
N VAL A 382 -1.14 -5.05 -14.20
CA VAL A 382 -0.41 -3.96 -14.87
C VAL A 382 -0.53 -4.13 -16.39
N ASP A 383 -1.05 -3.10 -17.08
CA ASP A 383 -1.17 -3.18 -18.54
C ASP A 383 0.21 -3.25 -19.23
N ASP A 384 0.35 -4.10 -20.25
CA ASP A 384 1.56 -4.20 -21.10
C ASP A 384 2.04 -2.83 -21.61
N ARG A 385 1.09 -1.97 -22.00
CA ARG A 385 1.35 -0.61 -22.48
C ARG A 385 2.11 0.25 -21.46
N ILE A 386 1.94 0.02 -20.15
CA ILE A 386 2.69 0.75 -19.13
C ILE A 386 4.18 0.37 -19.21
N PHE A 387 4.50 -0.91 -19.41
CA PHE A 387 5.88 -1.36 -19.60
C PHE A 387 6.47 -0.85 -20.91
N ASP A 388 5.70 -0.81 -22.00
CA ASP A 388 6.14 -0.21 -23.26
C ASP A 388 6.46 1.27 -23.09
N GLU A 389 5.57 2.04 -22.45
CA GLU A 389 5.77 3.47 -22.20
C GLU A 389 6.96 3.72 -21.26
N ILE A 390 7.18 2.87 -20.23
CA ILE A 390 8.37 2.91 -19.37
C ILE A 390 9.63 2.70 -20.20
N THR A 391 9.66 1.67 -21.04
CA THR A 391 10.84 1.33 -21.85
C THR A 391 11.14 2.44 -22.86
N ARG A 392 10.13 2.90 -23.59
CA ARG A 392 10.27 4.00 -24.55
C ARG A 392 10.76 5.29 -23.86
N THR A 393 10.26 5.60 -22.67
CA THR A 393 10.58 6.84 -21.96
C THR A 393 11.95 6.80 -21.28
N PHE A 394 12.30 5.70 -20.61
CA PHE A 394 13.48 5.66 -19.73
C PHE A 394 14.68 4.94 -20.34
N VAL A 395 14.46 4.09 -21.35
CA VAL A 395 15.51 3.26 -21.96
C VAL A 395 15.83 3.71 -23.37
N LEU A 396 14.79 3.90 -24.21
CA LEU A 396 14.97 4.20 -25.64
C LEU A 396 15.10 5.69 -25.94
N ASP A 397 14.61 6.56 -25.06
CA ASP A 397 14.77 8.01 -25.21
C ASP A 397 16.25 8.42 -25.02
N PRO A 398 16.90 9.05 -26.03
CA PRO A 398 18.32 9.38 -25.96
C PRO A 398 18.68 10.38 -24.86
N GLU A 399 17.75 11.25 -24.47
CA GLU A 399 17.99 12.26 -23.42
C GLU A 399 17.98 11.59 -22.04
N MET A 400 16.99 10.72 -21.78
CA MET A 400 16.93 9.93 -20.56
C MET A 400 18.07 8.95 -20.44
N LYS A 401 18.44 8.28 -21.54
CA LYS A 401 19.60 7.37 -21.58
C LYS A 401 20.89 8.07 -21.15
N ARG A 402 21.16 9.26 -21.69
CA ARG A 402 22.32 10.08 -21.30
C ARG A 402 22.25 10.54 -19.85
N PHE A 403 21.07 10.97 -19.40
CA PHE A 403 20.85 11.32 -17.99
C PHE A 403 21.23 10.16 -17.06
N PHE A 404 20.82 8.95 -17.39
CA PHE A 404 21.16 7.78 -16.59
C PHE A 404 22.65 7.41 -16.66
N GLU A 405 23.25 7.45 -17.85
CA GLU A 405 24.68 7.21 -18.04
C GLU A 405 25.53 8.16 -17.17
N GLU A 406 25.20 9.45 -17.18
CA GLU A 406 25.92 10.48 -16.44
C GLU A 406 25.65 10.44 -14.92
N GLU A 407 24.39 10.22 -14.51
CA GLU A 407 23.97 10.39 -13.13
C GLU A 407 23.92 9.08 -12.32
N ASN A 408 23.50 7.96 -12.92
CA ASN A 408 23.33 6.68 -12.23
C ASN A 408 23.17 5.48 -13.20
N PRO A 409 24.27 4.93 -13.75
CA PRO A 409 24.20 3.80 -14.69
C PRO A 409 23.64 2.52 -14.05
N TRP A 410 23.84 2.32 -12.74
CA TRP A 410 23.28 1.18 -12.01
C TRP A 410 21.74 1.21 -11.94
N ALA A 411 21.14 2.40 -11.85
CA ALA A 411 19.69 2.53 -11.89
C ALA A 411 19.12 2.16 -13.27
N PHE A 412 19.85 2.47 -14.35
CA PHE A 412 19.48 2.10 -15.71
C PHE A 412 19.57 0.59 -15.93
N GLU A 413 20.65 -0.03 -15.47
CA GLU A 413 20.80 -1.47 -15.57
C GLU A 413 19.73 -2.21 -14.74
N GLU A 414 19.38 -1.74 -13.54
CA GLU A 414 18.28 -2.32 -12.76
C GLU A 414 16.95 -2.22 -13.51
N ILE A 415 16.65 -1.07 -14.13
CA ILE A 415 15.46 -0.90 -14.98
C ILE A 415 15.47 -1.94 -16.11
N GLY A 416 16.57 -2.01 -16.86
CA GLY A 416 16.71 -2.94 -17.98
C GLY A 416 16.55 -4.39 -17.54
N ARG A 417 17.20 -4.79 -16.43
CA ARG A 417 17.14 -6.15 -15.88
C ARG A 417 15.72 -6.53 -15.50
N ARG A 418 15.00 -5.65 -14.81
CA ARG A 418 13.61 -5.90 -14.38
C ARG A 418 12.64 -5.97 -15.56
N LEU A 419 12.83 -5.15 -16.60
CA LEU A 419 12.04 -5.20 -17.83
C LEU A 419 12.30 -6.50 -18.62
N LEU A 420 13.57 -6.90 -18.77
CA LEU A 420 13.94 -8.17 -19.40
C LEU A 420 13.40 -9.37 -18.61
N GLU A 421 13.40 -9.29 -17.28
CA GLU A 421 12.80 -10.32 -16.44
C GLU A 421 11.27 -10.40 -16.60
N ALA A 422 10.58 -9.26 -16.69
CA ALA A 422 9.14 -9.22 -16.97
C ALA A 422 8.82 -9.92 -18.29
N TYR A 423 9.59 -9.61 -19.34
CA TYR A 423 9.48 -10.27 -20.63
C TYR A 423 9.77 -11.77 -20.55
N GLY A 424 10.89 -12.17 -19.93
CA GLY A 424 11.32 -13.57 -19.83
C GLY A 424 10.36 -14.45 -19.02
N ARG A 425 9.61 -13.85 -18.08
CA ARG A 425 8.56 -14.52 -17.30
C ARG A 425 7.18 -14.50 -17.96
N GLY A 426 7.03 -13.83 -19.10
CA GLY A 426 5.73 -13.65 -19.78
C GLY A 426 4.75 -12.72 -19.05
N LEU A 427 5.25 -11.92 -18.10
CA LEU A 427 4.51 -10.89 -17.38
C LEU A 427 4.26 -9.64 -18.24
N TRP A 428 5.08 -9.45 -19.27
CA TRP A 428 4.96 -8.35 -20.21
C TRP A 428 5.12 -8.87 -21.64
N LYS A 429 4.22 -8.43 -22.52
CA LYS A 429 4.24 -8.70 -23.96
C LYS A 429 4.58 -7.40 -24.72
N PRO A 430 5.87 -7.11 -24.94
CA PRO A 430 6.33 -5.91 -25.62
C PRO A 430 6.01 -5.91 -27.12
N ASP A 431 5.93 -4.72 -27.69
CA ASP A 431 6.10 -4.51 -29.13
C ASP A 431 7.51 -4.98 -29.57
N ASP A 432 7.63 -5.52 -30.79
CA ASP A 432 8.90 -6.05 -31.32
C ASP A 432 10.04 -5.01 -31.28
N ASP A 433 9.75 -3.76 -31.63
CA ASP A 433 10.74 -2.68 -31.61
C ASP A 433 11.18 -2.30 -30.19
N VAL A 434 10.31 -2.48 -29.20
CA VAL A 434 10.59 -2.15 -27.80
C VAL A 434 11.54 -3.16 -27.18
N ILE A 435 11.29 -4.46 -27.41
CA ILE A 435 12.12 -5.51 -26.82
C ILE A 435 13.51 -5.57 -27.45
N ASP A 436 13.63 -5.33 -28.76
CA ASP A 436 14.92 -5.29 -29.43
C ASP A 436 15.75 -4.11 -28.94
N GLY A 437 15.15 -2.92 -28.86
CA GLY A 437 15.82 -1.73 -28.30
C GLY A 437 16.21 -1.90 -26.83
N LEU A 438 15.39 -2.59 -26.03
CA LEU A 438 15.71 -2.88 -24.63
C LEU A 438 16.94 -3.79 -24.50
N LYS A 439 17.02 -4.85 -25.31
CA LYS A 439 18.18 -5.77 -25.31
C LYS A 439 19.47 -5.05 -25.70
N GLU A 440 19.41 -4.22 -26.74
CA GLU A 440 20.55 -3.41 -27.18
C GLU A 440 20.99 -2.43 -26.08
N ALA A 441 20.04 -1.69 -25.49
CA ALA A 441 20.33 -0.74 -24.43
C ALA A 441 20.89 -1.41 -23.17
N TYR A 442 20.45 -2.63 -22.85
CA TYR A 442 20.97 -3.39 -21.71
C TYR A 442 22.45 -3.79 -21.92
N LEU A 443 22.83 -4.21 -23.13
CA LEU A 443 24.24 -4.49 -23.46
C LEU A 443 25.12 -3.24 -23.35
N GLU A 444 24.60 -2.07 -23.77
CA GLU A 444 25.31 -0.81 -23.61
C GLU A 444 25.50 -0.45 -22.12
N ALA A 445 24.49 -0.71 -21.28
CA ALA A 445 24.57 -0.49 -19.84
C ALA A 445 25.66 -1.35 -19.18
N GLU A 446 25.78 -2.62 -19.60
CA GLU A 446 26.88 -3.49 -19.16
C GLU A 446 28.24 -2.90 -19.55
N GLY A 447 28.38 -2.38 -20.77
CA GLY A 447 29.59 -1.67 -21.22
C GLY A 447 29.95 -0.46 -20.35
N TRP A 448 28.98 0.39 -19.99
CA TRP A 448 29.20 1.53 -19.09
C TRP A 448 29.72 1.11 -17.72
N MET A 449 29.17 0.02 -17.16
CA MET A 449 29.59 -0.50 -15.87
C MET A 449 31.01 -1.08 -15.95
N GLU A 450 31.33 -1.85 -16.99
CA GLU A 450 32.68 -2.39 -17.19
C GLU A 450 33.73 -1.28 -17.32
N ASP A 451 33.44 -0.23 -18.10
CA ASP A 451 34.33 0.91 -18.29
C ASP A 451 34.54 1.74 -17.01
N SER A 452 33.48 1.92 -16.22
CA SER A 452 33.56 2.64 -14.93
C SER A 452 34.21 1.83 -13.80
N MET A 453 34.26 0.49 -13.92
CA MET A 453 34.77 -0.42 -12.88
C MET A 453 36.26 -0.76 -12.96
N GLY A 454 37.01 -0.34 -13.99
CA GLY A 454 38.47 -0.45 -14.05
C GLY A 454 39.09 -1.75 -13.50
N SER A 455 39.06 -2.84 -14.28
CA SER A 455 39.80 -4.12 -14.13
C SER A 455 40.09 -4.71 -12.73
N SER A 456 39.33 -4.40 -11.68
CA SER A 456 39.47 -5.06 -10.38
C SER A 456 38.19 -5.09 -9.54
N GLY A 457 37.68 -6.30 -9.29
CA GLY A 457 36.94 -6.63 -8.06
C GLY A 457 35.51 -7.16 -8.21
N GLU A 458 35.36 -8.47 -7.97
CA GLU A 458 34.25 -9.16 -7.27
C GLU A 458 32.80 -8.62 -7.41
N VAL A 459 32.25 -8.55 -8.62
CA VAL A 459 30.80 -8.33 -8.79
C VAL A 459 30.21 -9.42 -9.69
N GLN A 460 29.09 -9.99 -9.23
CA GLN A 460 28.33 -11.04 -9.90
C GLN A 460 27.61 -10.46 -11.13
N GLY A 461 27.85 -11.05 -12.31
CA GLY A 461 27.19 -10.65 -13.55
C GLY A 461 25.67 -10.82 -13.53
N GLY A 462 24.96 -10.22 -14.50
CA GLY A 462 23.49 -10.09 -14.55
C GLY A 462 22.68 -11.39 -14.72
N ALA A 463 23.29 -12.57 -14.55
CA ALA A 463 22.58 -13.84 -14.62
C ALA A 463 21.59 -13.99 -13.45
N ILE A 464 20.30 -13.97 -13.77
CA ILE A 464 19.22 -14.22 -12.81
C ILE A 464 19.13 -15.73 -12.57
N HIS A 465 19.71 -16.21 -11.47
CA HIS A 465 19.49 -17.57 -10.99
C HIS A 465 18.32 -17.56 -10.00
N ALA A 466 17.12 -17.95 -10.46
CA ALA A 466 15.98 -18.11 -9.58
C ALA A 466 16.21 -19.29 -8.61
N ILE A 467 16.38 -19.00 -7.33
CA ILE A 467 16.50 -20.01 -6.25
C ILE A 467 15.20 -19.97 -5.45
N SER A 468 14.43 -21.05 -5.44
CA SER A 468 13.18 -21.11 -4.68
C SER A 468 13.34 -21.69 -3.27
N LEU A 469 12.28 -21.62 -2.46
CA LEU A 469 12.26 -22.22 -1.12
C LEU A 469 12.47 -23.74 -1.14
N ALA A 470 11.97 -24.42 -2.17
CA ALA A 470 12.21 -25.85 -2.38
C ALA A 470 13.69 -26.13 -2.64
N ASP A 471 14.34 -25.31 -3.47
CA ASP A 471 15.77 -25.41 -3.78
C ASP A 471 16.61 -25.20 -2.50
N LEU A 472 16.23 -24.25 -1.63
CA LEU A 472 16.87 -24.01 -0.33
C LEU A 472 16.66 -25.15 0.68
N ASP A 473 15.45 -25.72 0.74
CA ASP A 473 15.14 -26.85 1.62
C ASP A 473 15.88 -28.12 1.18
N GLU A 474 16.09 -28.30 -0.13
CA GLU A 474 16.94 -29.36 -0.69
C GLU A 474 18.43 -29.11 -0.38
N TRP A 475 18.89 -27.86 -0.50
CA TRP A 475 20.26 -27.49 -0.13
C TRP A 475 20.57 -27.74 1.35
N ARG A 476 19.66 -27.36 2.25
CA ARG A 476 19.78 -27.62 3.70
C ARG A 476 19.75 -29.11 4.05
N LYS A 477 19.08 -29.94 3.25
CA LYS A 477 19.09 -31.40 3.41
C LYS A 477 20.43 -31.98 2.95
N ASN A 478 21.05 -31.41 1.93
CA ASN A 478 22.34 -31.85 1.41
C ASN A 478 23.52 -31.37 2.27
N ASP A 479 23.45 -30.19 2.91
CA ASP A 479 24.45 -29.70 3.88
C ASP A 479 24.46 -30.47 5.22
N ARG A 480 23.44 -31.30 5.47
CA ARG A 480 23.33 -32.17 6.65
C ARG A 480 23.80 -33.61 6.40
N LYS A 481 24.31 -33.92 5.20
CA LYS A 481 25.02 -35.16 4.89
C LYS A 481 26.52 -34.89 4.84
#